data_AF-A0A6M6JQN8-F1
#
_entry.id   AF-A0A6M6JQN8-F1
#
_cell.length_a   1.000
_cell.length_b   1.000
_cell.length_c   1.000
_cell.angle_alpha   90.00
_cell.angle_beta   90.00
_cell.angle_gamma   90.00
#
_symmetry.space_group_name_H-M   'P 1'
#
loop_
_entity.id
_entity.type
_entity.pdbx_description
1 polymer ?
#
loop_
_entity_poly.entity_id
_entity_poly.type
_entity_poly.pdbx_seq_one_letter_code
_entity_poly.pdbx_strand_id
1 'polypeptide(L)'
;MPHFLVSGIGELAAKVAAELRGHGHTAVEVDDIGDVPRACVEAGAAAFDGYVQLPATFTVSGSNAVDRVHHFFADGVLARFPAMTAALPALRPGSRITFVMGVLPPEVSTDDDVAARSALVRVLGHAARADGPPDLRVSVLGSGASPQEIALTALGRQPEWEALTAGFSGGSYADWRVELLGMMSAEM
;
A
#
# COMPACT_ATOMS: atom_id res chain seq x y z
N MET A 1 -6.38 -15.78 16.81
CA MET A 1 -6.33 -14.30 16.91
C MET A 1 -5.71 -13.79 15.63
N PRO A 2 -6.37 -12.88 14.88
CA PRO A 2 -5.81 -12.39 13.63
C PRO A 2 -4.49 -11.63 13.83
N HIS A 3 -3.55 -11.87 12.92
CA HIS A 3 -2.18 -11.38 12.96
C HIS A 3 -1.88 -10.51 11.75
N PHE A 4 -1.41 -9.29 11.96
CA PHE A 4 -1.19 -8.31 10.91
C PHE A 4 0.28 -7.97 10.74
N LEU A 5 0.68 -7.76 9.49
CA LEU A 5 1.92 -7.06 9.17
C LEU A 5 1.59 -5.57 9.00
N VAL A 6 2.42 -4.68 9.55
CA VAL A 6 2.31 -3.23 9.38
C VAL A 6 3.69 -2.70 9.01
N SER A 7 3.83 -2.07 7.84
CA SER A 7 5.12 -1.52 7.41
C SER A 7 5.05 -0.08 6.93
N GLY A 8 6.15 0.65 7.04
CA GLY A 8 6.32 2.03 6.54
C GLY A 8 6.64 3.00 7.67
N ILE A 9 6.26 4.27 7.55
CA ILE A 9 6.60 5.35 8.52
C ILE A 9 6.44 4.89 9.97
N GLY A 10 7.55 4.71 10.68
CA GLY A 10 7.58 4.03 11.99
C GLY A 10 6.62 4.59 13.03
N GLU A 11 6.50 5.91 13.15
CA GLU A 11 5.54 6.52 14.09
C GLU A 11 4.08 6.17 13.74
N LEU A 12 3.73 6.18 12.46
CA LEU A 12 2.39 5.81 12.00
C LEU A 12 2.17 4.30 12.09
N ALA A 13 3.19 3.50 11.80
CA ALA A 13 3.16 2.03 11.95
C ALA A 13 2.86 1.64 13.40
N ALA A 14 3.55 2.25 14.36
CA ALA A 14 3.33 2.03 15.77
C ALA A 14 1.92 2.42 16.22
N LYS A 15 1.40 3.57 15.74
CA LYS A 15 0.04 4.00 16.04
C LYS A 15 -1.01 3.04 15.48
N VAL A 16 -0.88 2.60 14.23
CA VAL A 16 -1.80 1.64 13.60
C VAL A 16 -1.72 0.28 14.29
N ALA A 17 -0.52 -0.18 14.63
CA ALA A 17 -0.32 -1.43 15.36
C ALA A 17 -0.96 -1.37 16.76
N ALA A 18 -0.88 -0.23 17.45
CA ALA A 18 -1.56 -0.01 18.71
C ALA A 18 -3.09 -0.09 18.57
N GLU A 19 -3.67 0.50 17.53
CA GLU A 19 -5.11 0.42 17.24
C GLU A 19 -5.55 -1.03 16.95
N LEU A 20 -4.79 -1.77 16.14
CA LEU A 20 -5.05 -3.18 15.87
C LEU A 20 -5.02 -4.02 17.15
N ARG A 21 -4.04 -3.77 18.03
CA ARG A 21 -3.94 -4.42 19.35
C ARG A 21 -5.10 -4.03 20.27
N GLY A 22 -5.52 -2.77 20.25
CA GLY A 22 -6.70 -2.29 20.98
C GLY A 22 -7.99 -3.02 20.59
N HIS A 23 -8.05 -3.54 19.35
CA HIS A 23 -9.14 -4.38 18.86
C HIS A 23 -8.94 -5.89 19.09
N GLY A 24 -7.93 -6.30 19.86
CA GLY A 24 -7.67 -7.70 20.21
C GLY A 24 -6.94 -8.50 19.13
N HIS A 25 -6.19 -7.83 18.27
CA HIS A 25 -5.34 -8.46 17.24
C HIS A 25 -3.85 -8.35 17.60
N THR A 26 -2.99 -9.07 16.88
CA THR A 26 -1.54 -8.88 16.96
C THR A 26 -1.01 -8.21 15.72
N ALA A 27 0.07 -7.45 15.87
CA ALA A 27 0.71 -6.73 14.77
C ALA A 27 2.24 -6.87 14.87
N VAL A 28 2.88 -7.19 13.74
CA VAL A 28 4.33 -7.06 13.51
C VAL A 28 4.56 -5.72 12.83
N GLU A 29 5.38 -4.89 13.45
CA GLU A 29 5.77 -3.57 12.94
C GLU A 29 7.10 -3.68 12.20
N VAL A 30 7.18 -3.04 11.03
CA VAL A 30 8.38 -2.98 10.21
C VAL A 30 8.57 -1.54 9.71
N ASP A 31 9.47 -0.80 10.36
CA ASP A 31 9.64 0.65 10.13
C ASP A 31 10.27 0.99 8.77
N ASP A 32 11.03 0.04 8.21
CA ASP A 32 11.60 0.14 6.86
C ASP A 32 10.90 -0.87 5.94
N ILE A 33 10.35 -0.38 4.83
CA ILE A 33 9.70 -1.23 3.84
C ILE A 33 10.68 -2.25 3.22
N GLY A 34 11.98 -1.94 3.21
CA GLY A 34 13.04 -2.85 2.77
C GLY A 34 13.22 -4.07 3.69
N ASP A 35 12.77 -4.01 4.95
CA ASP A 35 12.85 -5.12 5.91
C ASP A 35 11.65 -6.06 5.85
N VAL A 36 10.60 -5.73 5.10
CA VAL A 36 9.40 -6.57 4.93
C VAL A 36 9.75 -7.99 4.48
N PRO A 37 10.63 -8.22 3.49
CA PRO A 37 11.00 -9.57 3.09
C PRO A 37 11.56 -10.42 4.23
N ARG A 38 12.40 -9.83 5.09
CA ARG A 38 12.97 -10.52 6.25
C ARG A 38 11.88 -10.89 7.25
N ALA A 39 11.00 -9.95 7.59
CA ALA A 39 9.87 -10.20 8.50
C ALA A 39 8.93 -11.30 7.97
N CYS A 40 8.67 -11.34 6.66
CA CYS A 40 7.86 -12.39 6.04
C CYS A 40 8.53 -13.77 6.07
N VAL A 41 9.85 -13.83 5.84
CA VAL A 41 10.61 -15.09 5.96
C VAL A 41 10.61 -15.61 7.40
N GLU A 42 10.83 -14.73 8.38
CA GLU A 42 10.83 -15.09 9.80
C GLU A 42 9.44 -15.57 10.28
N ALA A 43 8.36 -14.96 9.80
CA ALA A 43 7.00 -15.34 10.15
C ALA A 43 6.54 -16.65 9.45
N GLY A 44 7.02 -16.89 8.23
CA GLY A 44 6.69 -18.05 7.42
C GLY A 44 5.44 -17.88 6.54
N ALA A 45 5.14 -18.91 5.76
CA ALA A 45 4.01 -18.90 4.82
C ALA A 45 2.66 -18.83 5.55
N ALA A 46 1.71 -18.08 4.98
CA ALA A 46 0.36 -17.90 5.52
C ALA A 46 0.32 -17.50 7.02
N ALA A 47 1.28 -16.69 7.46
CA ALA A 47 1.39 -16.20 8.83
C ALA A 47 0.42 -15.05 9.15
N PHE A 48 0.09 -14.22 8.15
CA PHE A 48 -0.66 -12.98 8.34
C PHE A 48 -2.09 -13.05 7.79
N ASP A 49 -3.03 -12.51 8.55
CA ASP A 49 -4.44 -12.32 8.17
C ASP A 49 -4.67 -10.98 7.44
N GLY A 50 -3.67 -10.10 7.46
CA GLY A 50 -3.67 -8.87 6.66
C GLY A 50 -2.35 -8.13 6.68
N TYR A 51 -2.20 -7.20 5.76
CA TYR A 51 -1.02 -6.36 5.61
C TYR A 51 -1.43 -4.89 5.43
N VAL A 52 -0.95 -4.02 6.32
CA VAL A 52 -1.06 -2.58 6.18
C VAL A 52 0.26 -2.03 5.67
N GLN A 53 0.25 -1.46 4.47
CA GLN A 53 1.41 -0.84 3.86
C GLN A 53 1.25 0.69 3.86
N LEU A 54 1.93 1.31 4.82
CA LEU A 54 2.03 2.76 4.96
C LEU A 54 3.08 3.32 3.98
N PRO A 55 3.17 4.65 3.81
CA PRO A 55 4.26 5.24 3.04
C PRO A 55 5.63 4.81 3.57
N ALA A 56 6.61 4.67 2.67
CA ALA A 56 7.97 4.35 3.08
C ALA A 56 8.62 5.55 3.79
N THR A 57 9.52 5.26 4.73
CA THR A 57 10.39 6.28 5.34
C THR A 57 11.60 6.47 4.44
N PHE A 58 11.82 7.69 3.93
CA PHE A 58 13.06 8.02 3.22
C PHE A 58 13.31 9.53 3.26
N THR A 59 14.56 9.91 3.03
CA THR A 59 14.95 11.31 2.90
C THR A 59 15.16 11.62 1.43
N VAL A 60 14.35 12.51 0.88
CA VAL A 60 14.48 12.94 -0.52
C VAL A 60 15.90 13.47 -0.77
N SER A 61 16.57 12.91 -1.76
CA SER A 61 17.91 13.33 -2.18
C SER A 61 17.90 13.73 -3.66
N GLY A 62 18.74 14.68 -4.04
CA GLY A 62 18.88 15.09 -5.44
C GLY A 62 19.35 16.54 -5.62
N SER A 63 20.13 16.77 -6.68
CA SER A 63 20.71 18.09 -7.01
C SER A 63 19.71 19.01 -7.72
N ASN A 64 18.70 18.43 -8.36
CA ASN A 64 17.67 19.13 -9.12
C ASN A 64 16.27 18.49 -8.91
N ALA A 65 15.23 19.10 -9.45
CA ALA A 65 13.85 18.63 -9.29
C ALA A 65 13.63 17.21 -9.86
N VAL A 66 14.23 16.90 -11.02
CA VAL A 66 14.12 15.56 -11.64
C VAL A 66 14.75 14.50 -10.75
N ASP A 67 15.94 14.76 -10.20
CA ASP A 67 16.60 13.84 -9.27
C ASP A 67 15.71 13.54 -8.04
N ARG A 68 15.11 14.59 -7.46
CA ARG A 68 14.26 14.48 -6.26
C ARG A 68 12.96 13.74 -6.54
N VAL A 69 12.33 14.00 -7.69
CA VAL A 69 11.14 13.26 -8.15
C VAL A 69 11.50 11.79 -8.41
N HIS A 70 12.60 11.51 -9.12
CA HIS A 70 13.08 10.16 -9.36
C HIS A 70 13.30 9.40 -8.04
N HIS A 71 14.01 10.01 -7.08
CA HIS A 71 14.25 9.41 -5.78
C HIS A 71 12.95 9.15 -5.01
N PHE A 72 12.01 10.11 -5.01
CA PHE A 72 10.69 9.94 -4.40
C PHE A 72 9.90 8.76 -5.00
N PHE A 73 9.88 8.63 -6.33
CA PHE A 73 9.17 7.52 -6.97
C PHE A 73 9.89 6.19 -6.78
N ALA A 74 11.21 6.13 -6.94
CA ALA A 74 11.99 4.90 -6.80
C ALA A 74 11.93 4.35 -5.36
N ASP A 75 12.31 5.16 -4.38
CA ASP A 75 12.53 4.71 -3.01
C ASP A 75 11.27 4.87 -2.14
N GLY A 76 10.31 5.69 -2.57
CA GLY A 76 9.04 5.90 -1.86
C GLY A 76 7.87 5.07 -2.40
N VAL A 77 7.59 5.20 -3.70
CA VAL A 77 6.39 4.61 -4.32
C VAL A 77 6.67 3.20 -4.84
N LEU A 78 7.76 3.01 -5.57
CA LEU A 78 8.10 1.75 -6.23
C LEU A 78 8.73 0.73 -5.27
N ALA A 79 9.38 1.17 -4.19
CA ALA A 79 9.88 0.29 -3.11
C ALA A 79 8.79 -0.61 -2.49
N ARG A 80 7.52 -0.25 -2.66
CA ARG A 80 6.36 -1.04 -2.26
C ARG A 80 6.21 -2.37 -3.01
N PHE A 81 6.71 -2.46 -4.24
CA PHE A 81 6.55 -3.64 -5.12
C PHE A 81 7.37 -4.85 -4.63
N PRO A 82 8.68 -4.72 -4.33
CA PRO A 82 9.44 -5.81 -3.73
C PRO A 82 8.86 -6.27 -2.38
N ALA A 83 8.44 -5.34 -1.52
CA ALA A 83 7.81 -5.66 -0.25
C ALA A 83 6.52 -6.46 -0.43
N MET A 84 5.69 -6.07 -1.41
CA MET A 84 4.47 -6.83 -1.73
C MET A 84 4.80 -8.23 -2.25
N THR A 85 5.77 -8.34 -3.16
CA THR A 85 6.20 -9.64 -3.71
C THR A 85 6.60 -10.61 -2.60
N ALA A 86 7.29 -10.12 -1.57
CA ALA A 86 7.68 -10.94 -0.41
C ALA A 86 6.53 -11.19 0.57
N ALA A 87 5.57 -10.27 0.70
CA ALA A 87 4.44 -10.40 1.61
C ALA A 87 3.37 -11.39 1.10
N LEU A 88 3.13 -11.48 -0.20
CA LEU A 88 2.05 -12.31 -0.77
C LEU A 88 2.08 -13.77 -0.28
N PRO A 89 3.23 -14.50 -0.27
CA PRO A 89 3.28 -15.88 0.24
C PRO A 89 3.04 -16.00 1.76
N ALA A 90 3.26 -14.91 2.50
CA ALA A 90 3.03 -14.86 3.95
C ALA A 90 1.57 -14.55 4.31
N LEU A 91 0.73 -14.19 3.33
CA LEU A 91 -0.68 -13.88 3.54
C LEU A 91 -1.56 -15.13 3.47
N ARG A 92 -2.58 -15.17 4.33
CA ARG A 92 -3.62 -16.21 4.33
C ARG A 92 -4.68 -15.98 3.24
N PRO A 93 -5.39 -17.03 2.81
CA PRO A 93 -6.64 -16.87 2.06
C PRO A 93 -7.62 -15.96 2.81
N GLY A 94 -8.34 -15.11 2.05
CA GLY A 94 -9.27 -14.13 2.60
C GLY A 94 -8.62 -12.95 3.33
N SER A 95 -7.29 -12.82 3.26
CA SER A 95 -6.55 -11.71 3.87
C SER A 95 -6.90 -10.37 3.23
N ARG A 96 -6.53 -9.27 3.90
CA ARG A 96 -6.71 -7.92 3.38
C ARG A 96 -5.40 -7.16 3.32
N ILE A 97 -5.22 -6.41 2.24
CA ILE A 97 -4.15 -5.43 2.09
C ILE A 97 -4.76 -4.04 2.17
N THR A 98 -4.19 -3.19 3.02
CA THR A 98 -4.55 -1.77 3.11
C THR A 98 -3.34 -0.93 2.73
N PHE A 99 -3.40 -0.28 1.57
CA PHE A 99 -2.41 0.72 1.17
C PHE A 99 -2.81 2.10 1.69
N VAL A 100 -1.85 2.83 2.23
CA VAL A 100 -2.03 4.25 2.58
C VAL A 100 -1.18 5.10 1.64
N MET A 101 -1.81 6.09 1.02
CA MET A 101 -1.14 7.03 0.13
C MET A 101 -0.19 7.93 0.92
N GLY A 102 1.01 8.15 0.37
CA GLY A 102 1.93 9.17 0.89
C GLY A 102 1.60 10.55 0.36
N VAL A 103 2.12 11.58 1.04
CA VAL A 103 2.21 12.95 0.51
C VAL A 103 3.56 13.15 -0.16
N LEU A 104 3.61 14.01 -1.17
CA LEU A 104 4.88 14.49 -1.68
C LEU A 104 5.56 15.34 -0.60
N PRO A 105 6.80 15.05 -0.19
CA PRO A 105 7.52 15.89 0.74
C PRO A 105 7.79 17.27 0.11
N PRO A 106 7.69 18.37 0.87
CA PRO A 106 7.88 19.73 0.35
C PRO A 106 9.28 19.97 -0.25
N GLU A 107 10.25 19.11 0.08
CA GLU A 107 11.61 19.11 -0.48
C GLU A 107 11.63 18.75 -1.97
N VAL A 108 10.63 18.02 -2.46
CA VAL A 108 10.42 17.81 -3.89
C VAL A 108 9.81 19.09 -4.44
N SER A 109 10.62 19.94 -5.06
CA SER A 109 10.26 21.29 -5.52
C SER A 109 9.39 21.27 -6.79
N THR A 110 8.32 20.48 -6.79
CA THR A 110 7.34 20.32 -7.86
C THR A 110 5.95 20.19 -7.25
N ASP A 111 4.93 20.46 -8.06
CA ASP A 111 3.56 20.18 -7.64
C ASP A 111 3.36 18.68 -7.40
N ASP A 112 2.45 18.38 -6.48
CA ASP A 112 2.12 17.03 -6.11
C ASP A 112 1.22 16.36 -7.18
N ASP A 113 1.74 15.33 -7.86
CA ASP A 113 0.94 14.47 -8.75
C ASP A 113 0.28 13.31 -7.99
N VAL A 114 -0.81 13.64 -7.30
CA VAL A 114 -1.64 12.68 -6.56
C VAL A 114 -2.24 11.61 -7.48
N ALA A 115 -2.54 11.96 -8.74
CA ALA A 115 -3.15 11.06 -9.71
C ALA A 115 -2.19 9.94 -10.13
N ALA A 116 -0.96 10.28 -10.49
CA ALA A 116 0.08 9.31 -10.85
C ALA A 116 0.38 8.36 -9.71
N ARG A 117 0.54 8.86 -8.48
CA ARG A 117 0.75 7.99 -7.31
C ARG A 117 -0.42 7.05 -7.07
N SER A 118 -1.65 7.57 -7.17
CA SER A 118 -2.86 6.77 -6.98
C SER A 118 -2.94 5.66 -8.04
N ALA A 119 -2.57 5.97 -9.28
CA ALA A 119 -2.48 4.98 -10.34
C ALA A 119 -1.46 3.87 -10.03
N LEU A 120 -0.25 4.22 -9.56
CA LEU A 120 0.78 3.22 -9.22
C LEU A 120 0.36 2.29 -8.08
N VAL A 121 -0.26 2.83 -7.03
CA VAL A 121 -0.79 1.99 -5.92
C VAL A 121 -1.94 1.11 -6.41
N ARG A 122 -2.79 1.58 -7.33
CA ARG A 122 -3.82 0.74 -7.98
C ARG A 122 -3.20 -0.39 -8.78
N VAL A 123 -2.18 -0.12 -9.59
CA VAL A 123 -1.43 -1.14 -10.34
C VAL A 123 -0.87 -2.21 -9.40
N LEU A 124 -0.24 -1.79 -8.31
CA LEU A 124 0.25 -2.71 -7.29
C LEU A 124 -0.88 -3.54 -6.68
N GLY A 125 -2.03 -2.94 -6.40
CA GLY A 125 -3.20 -3.64 -5.90
C GLY A 125 -3.81 -4.64 -6.90
N HIS A 126 -3.71 -4.38 -8.21
CA HIS A 126 -4.09 -5.35 -9.24
C HIS A 126 -3.11 -6.51 -9.32
N ALA A 127 -1.81 -6.23 -9.34
CA ALA A 127 -0.77 -7.25 -9.31
C ALA A 127 -0.90 -8.15 -8.07
N ALA A 128 -1.11 -7.55 -6.89
CA ALA A 128 -1.33 -8.29 -5.65
C ALA A 128 -2.54 -9.23 -5.72
N ARG A 129 -3.64 -8.84 -6.38
CA ARG A 129 -4.81 -9.72 -6.56
C ARG A 129 -4.55 -10.85 -7.56
N ALA A 130 -3.72 -10.60 -8.58
CA ALA A 130 -3.39 -11.62 -9.57
C ALA A 130 -2.51 -12.74 -8.99
N ASP A 131 -1.54 -12.36 -8.15
CA ASP A 131 -0.55 -13.29 -7.59
C ASP A 131 -0.85 -13.71 -6.14
N GLY A 132 -1.82 -13.06 -5.51
CA GLY A 132 -2.17 -13.25 -4.10
C GLY A 132 -3.03 -14.48 -3.82
N PRO A 133 -3.26 -14.76 -2.52
CA PRO A 133 -4.10 -15.89 -2.12
C PRO A 133 -5.57 -15.68 -2.52
N PRO A 134 -6.38 -16.76 -2.57
CA PRO A 134 -7.81 -16.66 -2.86
C PRO A 134 -8.52 -15.67 -1.95
N ASP A 135 -9.51 -14.96 -2.49
CA ASP A 135 -10.35 -13.98 -1.78
C ASP A 135 -9.59 -12.78 -1.16
N LEU A 136 -8.37 -12.50 -1.64
CA LEU A 136 -7.60 -11.33 -1.23
C LEU A 136 -8.37 -10.04 -1.53
N ARG A 137 -8.55 -9.22 -0.49
CA ARG A 137 -9.15 -7.88 -0.61
C ARG A 137 -8.08 -6.81 -0.55
N VAL A 138 -8.22 -5.77 -1.37
CA VAL A 138 -7.29 -4.64 -1.38
C VAL A 138 -8.08 -3.35 -1.22
N SER A 139 -7.66 -2.54 -0.26
CA SER A 139 -8.18 -1.20 0.02
C SER A 139 -7.08 -0.16 -0.11
N VAL A 140 -7.43 1.04 -0.57
CA VAL A 140 -6.51 2.19 -0.66
C VAL A 140 -7.12 3.35 0.10
N LEU A 141 -6.35 3.94 1.01
CA LEU A 141 -6.72 5.09 1.82
C LEU A 141 -5.86 6.31 1.44
N GLY A 142 -6.47 7.49 1.50
CA GLY A 142 -5.77 8.76 1.30
C GLY A 142 -4.75 9.05 2.40
N SER A 143 -3.86 10.01 2.15
CA SER A 143 -2.79 10.39 3.08
C SER A 143 -3.27 11.04 4.38
N GLY A 144 -4.53 11.51 4.42
CA GLY A 144 -5.15 12.08 5.63
C GLY A 144 -5.80 11.05 6.57
N ALA A 145 -5.76 9.76 6.24
CA ALA A 145 -6.39 8.73 7.06
C ALA A 145 -5.73 8.62 8.44
N SER A 146 -6.55 8.66 9.49
CA SER A 146 -6.11 8.48 10.87
C SER A 146 -5.69 7.03 11.15
N PRO A 147 -4.85 6.78 12.18
CA PRO A 147 -4.47 5.42 12.57
C PRO A 147 -5.66 4.49 12.82
N GLN A 148 -6.72 5.03 13.43
CA GLN A 148 -7.95 4.29 13.71
C GLN A 148 -8.69 3.91 12.42
N GLU A 149 -8.84 4.84 11.47
CA GLU A 149 -9.46 4.55 10.17
C GLU A 149 -8.69 3.50 9.39
N ILE A 150 -7.34 3.57 9.41
CA ILE A 150 -6.47 2.59 8.79
C ILE A 150 -6.68 1.20 9.41
N ALA A 151 -6.67 1.11 10.74
CA ALA A 151 -6.89 -0.14 11.46
C ALA A 151 -8.29 -0.72 11.16
N LEU A 152 -9.35 0.08 11.26
CA LEU A 152 -10.72 -0.38 10.96
C LEU A 152 -10.87 -0.87 9.52
N THR A 153 -10.18 -0.23 8.57
CA THR A 153 -10.13 -0.68 7.17
C THR A 153 -9.44 -2.04 7.03
N ALA A 154 -8.29 -2.23 7.68
CA ALA A 154 -7.59 -3.52 7.69
C ALA A 154 -8.46 -4.64 8.29
N LEU A 155 -9.28 -4.30 9.29
CA LEU A 155 -10.26 -5.21 9.91
C LEU A 155 -11.51 -5.46 9.04
N GLY A 156 -11.68 -4.73 7.93
CA GLY A 156 -12.86 -4.81 7.07
C GLY A 156 -14.12 -4.24 7.70
N ARG A 157 -13.98 -3.26 8.61
CA ARG A 157 -15.06 -2.67 9.41
C ARG A 157 -15.37 -1.23 8.97
N GLN A 158 -15.49 -0.99 7.67
CA GLN A 158 -15.88 0.33 7.17
C GLN A 158 -17.38 0.39 6.83
N PRO A 159 -18.15 1.32 7.40
CA PRO A 159 -19.58 1.44 7.17
C PRO A 159 -19.98 2.11 5.83
N GLU A 160 -19.06 2.78 5.10
CA GLU A 160 -19.46 3.66 3.96
C GLU A 160 -18.60 3.56 2.67
N TRP A 161 -17.59 2.68 2.59
CA TRP A 161 -16.66 2.65 1.44
C TRP A 161 -17.01 1.65 0.32
N GLU A 162 -18.04 0.82 0.54
CA GLU A 162 -18.61 -0.03 -0.52
C GLU A 162 -19.14 0.81 -1.71
N ALA A 163 -19.49 2.09 -1.49
CA ALA A 163 -19.94 3.02 -2.53
C ALA A 163 -18.81 3.52 -3.45
N LEU A 164 -17.58 3.67 -2.95
CA LEU A 164 -16.43 4.07 -3.79
C LEU A 164 -15.90 2.87 -4.58
N THR A 165 -15.90 1.68 -3.99
CA THR A 165 -15.47 0.43 -4.66
C THR A 165 -16.44 -0.07 -5.73
N ALA A 166 -17.70 0.39 -5.74
CA ALA A 166 -18.69 0.06 -6.77
C ALA A 166 -18.34 0.59 -8.18
N GLY A 167 -17.43 1.59 -8.29
CA GLY A 167 -16.85 2.02 -9.57
C GLY A 167 -15.68 1.14 -10.06
N PHE A 168 -15.29 0.11 -9.30
CA PHE A 168 -14.11 -0.74 -9.54
C PHE A 168 -14.50 -2.15 -10.01
N SER A 169 -15.62 -2.28 -10.72
CA SER A 169 -16.08 -3.57 -11.24
C SER A 169 -15.20 -4.06 -12.41
N GLY A 170 -14.33 -5.02 -12.10
CA GLY A 170 -14.16 -6.22 -12.92
C GLY A 170 -13.43 -6.14 -14.27
N GLY A 171 -12.65 -5.10 -14.55
CA GLY A 171 -11.76 -5.11 -15.72
C GLY A 171 -10.57 -6.06 -15.51
N SER A 172 -10.30 -6.95 -16.46
CA SER A 172 -9.10 -7.79 -16.40
C SER A 172 -7.85 -6.92 -16.60
N TYR A 173 -6.67 -7.38 -16.19
CA TYR A 173 -5.40 -6.66 -16.40
C TYR A 173 -5.21 -6.20 -17.87
N ALA A 174 -5.79 -6.92 -18.84
CA ALA A 174 -5.76 -6.54 -20.25
C ALA A 174 -6.54 -5.25 -20.56
N ASP A 175 -7.62 -4.97 -19.83
CA ASP A 175 -8.47 -3.79 -20.04
C ASP A 175 -7.76 -2.53 -19.55
N TRP A 176 -7.00 -2.64 -18.46
CA TRP A 176 -6.21 -1.52 -17.94
C TRP A 176 -4.99 -1.17 -18.81
N ARG A 177 -4.37 -2.15 -19.51
CA ARG A 177 -3.32 -1.85 -20.50
C ARG A 177 -3.84 -0.90 -21.58
N VAL A 178 -5.10 -1.06 -21.97
CA VAL A 178 -5.76 -0.21 -22.96
C VAL A 178 -6.02 1.19 -22.39
N GLU A 179 -6.44 1.31 -21.12
CA GLU A 179 -6.62 2.61 -20.47
C GLU A 179 -5.30 3.37 -20.24
N LEU A 180 -4.23 2.69 -19.84
CA LEU A 180 -2.91 3.30 -19.67
C LEU A 180 -2.35 3.82 -21.01
N LEU A 181 -2.54 3.06 -22.10
CA LEU A 181 -2.20 3.49 -23.47
C LEU A 181 -3.14 4.61 -23.98
N GLY A 182 -4.38 4.64 -23.52
CA GLY A 182 -5.34 5.72 -23.80
C GLY A 182 -4.92 7.05 -23.18
N MET A 183 -4.37 7.03 -21.96
CA MET A 183 -3.82 8.24 -21.32
C MET A 183 -2.59 8.80 -22.05
N MET A 184 -1.75 7.93 -22.65
CA MET A 184 -0.63 8.36 -23.50
C MET A 184 -1.08 8.97 -24.84
N SER A 185 -2.32 8.72 -25.27
CA SER A 185 -2.84 9.20 -26.55
C SER A 185 -3.65 10.49 -26.44
N ALA A 186 -3.96 10.95 -25.21
CA ALA A 186 -4.77 12.14 -24.95
C ALA A 186 -3.94 13.44 -24.84
N GLU A 187 -2.61 13.35 -24.91
CA GLU A 187 -1.69 14.50 -24.95
C GLU A 187 -1.21 14.83 -26.38
N MET A 188 -2.13 14.86 -27.35
CA MET A 188 -1.85 15.35 -28.71
C MET A 188 -2.88 16.37 -29.18
#